data_AF-A0A7S1HAN9-F1
#
_entry.id   AF-A0A7S1HAN9-F1
#
_cell.length_a   1.000
_cell.length_b   1.000
_cell.length_c   1.000
_cell.angle_alpha   90.00
_cell.angle_beta   90.00
_cell.angle_gamma   90.00
#
_symmetry.space_group_name_H-M   'P 1'
#
loop_
_entity.id
_entity.type
_entity.pdbx_description
1 polymer ?
#
loop_
_entity_poly.entity_id
_entity_poly.type
_entity_poly.pdbx_seq_one_letter_code
_entity_poly.pdbx_strand_id
1 'polypeptide(L)'
;GTLVAKVLMAPEMARCGSPLGPHIRWLRLNVAKQLGTLNGPMQSRRSLVLVKRTKSRRLRNFEAVNQTVQASSNKLGLSVYLHDDSNMPKLQEQLARFAEASVVVAQHGAGLLNLIAVASDTIVVEFIDAARPNVCYARLSVMQGNSYHAVAYFRRRVDIRMLKMVLSLVRL
;
A
#
# COMPACT_ATOMS: atom_id res chain seq x y z
N GLY A 1 21.80 -23.77 5.24
CA GLY A 1 21.26 -24.37 4.01
C GLY A 1 22.04 -23.82 2.83
N THR A 2 22.39 -24.67 1.86
CA THR A 2 23.17 -24.28 0.69
C THR A 2 22.23 -23.82 -0.42
N LEU A 3 22.41 -22.59 -0.91
CA LEU A 3 21.71 -22.07 -2.08
C LEU A 3 22.65 -22.17 -3.29
N VAL A 4 22.18 -22.78 -4.37
CA VAL A 4 22.93 -22.87 -5.65
C VAL A 4 22.16 -22.07 -6.70
N ALA A 5 22.81 -21.07 -7.29
CA ALA A 5 22.22 -20.24 -8.35
C ALA A 5 23.28 -19.94 -9.43
N LYS A 6 22.85 -19.86 -10.70
CA LYS A 6 23.71 -19.46 -11.82
C LYS A 6 24.15 -17.99 -11.73
N VAL A 7 23.31 -17.13 -11.14
CA VAL A 7 23.59 -15.72 -10.87
C VAL A 7 22.93 -15.36 -9.54
N LEU A 8 23.71 -14.77 -8.62
CA LEU A 8 23.22 -14.20 -7.37
C LEU A 8 23.26 -12.67 -7.48
N MET A 9 22.10 -12.03 -7.41
CA MET A 9 22.02 -10.58 -7.23
C MET A 9 21.72 -10.31 -5.75
N ALA A 10 22.75 -9.90 -5.01
CA ALA A 10 22.62 -9.41 -3.64
C ALA A 10 22.75 -7.88 -3.68
N PRO A 11 21.63 -7.12 -3.76
CA PRO A 11 21.72 -5.67 -3.73
C PRO A 11 22.32 -5.24 -2.39
N GLU A 12 23.15 -4.21 -2.40
CA GLU A 12 23.61 -3.57 -1.17
C GLU A 12 22.38 -3.18 -0.33
N MET A 13 22.32 -3.72 0.89
CA MET A 13 21.17 -3.50 1.74
C MET A 13 21.24 -2.09 2.32
N ALA A 14 20.37 -1.22 1.85
CA ALA A 14 20.17 0.08 2.46
C ALA A 14 19.66 -0.09 3.91
N ARG A 15 19.86 0.93 4.76
CA ARG A 15 19.29 0.93 6.12
C ARG A 15 17.77 0.73 6.06
N CYS A 16 17.23 -0.02 7.03
CA CYS A 16 15.79 -0.22 7.16
C CYS A 16 15.05 1.14 7.15
N GLY A 17 14.02 1.25 6.31
CA GLY A 17 13.27 2.50 6.13
C GLY A 17 13.95 3.58 5.29
N SER A 18 15.13 3.30 4.72
CA SER A 18 15.88 4.24 3.88
C SER A 18 16.37 3.56 2.59
N PRO A 19 15.46 3.10 1.72
CA PRO A 19 15.85 2.40 0.50
C PRO A 19 16.62 3.31 -0.47
N LEU A 20 17.50 2.72 -1.28
CA LEU A 20 18.17 3.42 -2.38
C LEU A 20 17.22 3.55 -3.57
N GLY A 21 17.07 4.75 -4.11
CA GLY A 21 16.20 5.03 -5.26
C GLY A 21 16.40 4.10 -6.46
N PRO A 22 17.66 3.82 -6.89
CA PRO A 22 17.93 2.86 -7.96
C PRO A 22 17.40 1.45 -7.69
N HIS A 23 17.46 0.97 -6.43
CA HIS A 23 16.94 -0.35 -6.06
C HIS A 23 15.41 -0.40 -6.11
N ILE A 24 14.74 0.65 -5.65
CA ILE A 24 13.28 0.77 -5.75
C ILE A 24 12.86 0.80 -7.22
N ARG A 25 13.54 1.60 -8.06
CA ARG A 25 13.26 1.67 -9.49
C ARG A 25 13.46 0.31 -10.17
N TRP A 26 14.57 -0.37 -9.89
CA TRP A 26 14.85 -1.70 -10.44
C TRP A 26 13.77 -2.71 -10.04
N LEU A 27 13.39 -2.76 -8.76
CA LEU A 27 12.38 -3.70 -8.28
C LEU A 27 11.00 -3.42 -8.90
N ARG A 28 10.61 -2.14 -8.98
CA ARG A 28 9.37 -1.69 -9.63
C ARG A 28 9.30 -2.12 -11.09
N LEU A 29 10.38 -1.93 -11.86
CA LEU A 29 10.45 -2.34 -13.26
C LEU A 29 10.31 -3.86 -13.42
N ASN A 30 10.93 -4.64 -12.52
CA ASN A 30 10.78 -6.09 -12.54
C ASN A 30 9.34 -6.52 -12.20
N VAL A 31 8.72 -5.92 -11.19
CA VAL A 31 7.31 -6.20 -10.85
C VAL A 31 6.40 -5.85 -12.01
N ALA A 32 6.55 -4.66 -12.59
CA ALA A 32 5.75 -4.23 -13.74
C ALA A 32 5.95 -5.16 -14.96
N LYS A 33 7.17 -5.67 -15.17
CA LYS A 33 7.45 -6.66 -16.23
C LYS A 33 6.67 -7.95 -15.99
N GLN A 34 6.69 -8.46 -14.76
CA GLN A 34 5.99 -9.71 -14.40
C GLN A 34 4.46 -9.56 -14.43
N LEU A 35 3.94 -8.35 -14.20
CA LEU A 35 2.52 -8.04 -14.31
C LEU A 35 2.08 -7.66 -15.73
N GLY A 36 3.01 -7.51 -16.68
CA GLY A 36 2.70 -7.05 -18.04
C GLY A 36 2.29 -5.57 -18.13
N THR A 37 2.59 -4.77 -17.11
CA THR A 37 2.16 -3.35 -17.01
C THR A 37 3.21 -2.35 -17.50
N LEU A 38 4.42 -2.79 -17.88
CA LEU A 38 5.49 -1.89 -18.34
C LEU A 38 5.12 -1.06 -19.58
N ASN A 39 4.41 -1.66 -20.53
CA ASN A 39 4.07 -1.08 -21.83
C ASN A 39 2.57 -1.20 -22.15
N GLY A 40 1.77 -1.66 -21.19
CA GLY A 40 0.33 -1.84 -21.38
C GLY A 40 -0.40 -0.49 -21.39
N PRO A 41 -1.58 -0.39 -22.04
CA PRO A 41 -2.43 0.77 -21.85
C PRO A 41 -2.71 0.94 -20.35
N MET A 42 -2.74 2.19 -19.87
CA MET A 42 -3.08 2.48 -18.49
C MET A 42 -4.50 1.94 -18.23
N GLN A 43 -4.60 0.75 -17.64
CA GLN A 43 -5.87 0.16 -17.30
C GLN A 43 -6.60 1.13 -16.38
N SER A 44 -7.92 1.26 -16.56
CA SER A 44 -8.70 2.16 -15.72
C SER A 44 -8.57 1.73 -14.27
N ARG A 45 -7.76 2.47 -13.50
CA ARG A 45 -7.55 2.26 -12.07
C ARG A 45 -8.86 2.56 -11.36
N ARG A 46 -9.60 1.52 -10.98
CA ARG A 46 -10.96 1.63 -10.42
C ARG A 46 -11.10 0.90 -9.10
N SER A 47 -10.00 0.70 -8.37
CA SER A 47 -10.03 0.06 -7.06
C SER A 47 -9.42 0.92 -5.95
N LEU A 48 -9.97 0.72 -4.75
CA LEU A 48 -9.41 1.13 -3.48
C LEU A 48 -9.00 -0.15 -2.73
N VAL A 49 -7.74 -0.25 -2.34
CA VAL A 49 -7.25 -1.36 -1.53
C VAL A 49 -7.34 -1.00 -0.05
N LEU A 50 -8.08 -1.78 0.73
CA LEU A 50 -8.11 -1.68 2.19
C LEU A 50 -7.38 -2.85 2.81
N VAL A 51 -6.32 -2.60 3.56
CA VAL A 51 -5.56 -3.66 4.24
C VAL A 51 -6.12 -3.95 5.63
N LYS A 52 -6.40 -5.22 5.91
CA LYS A 52 -6.89 -5.73 7.19
C LYS A 52 -5.91 -6.72 7.80
N ARG A 53 -5.70 -6.58 9.10
CA ARG A 53 -5.00 -7.58 9.93
C ARG A 53 -5.98 -8.29 10.84
N THR A 54 -5.80 -9.59 11.04
CA THR A 54 -6.66 -10.46 11.88
C THR A 54 -5.90 -11.09 13.05
N LYS A 55 -4.56 -10.97 13.09
CA LYS A 55 -3.71 -11.53 14.14
C LYS A 55 -3.05 -10.45 15.02
N SER A 56 -1.80 -10.11 14.77
CA SER A 56 -1.07 -9.07 15.50
C SER A 56 -1.43 -7.68 14.98
N ARG A 57 -1.35 -6.66 15.84
CA ARG A 57 -1.57 -5.23 15.50
C ARG A 57 -2.95 -4.88 14.91
N ARG A 58 -3.94 -5.77 15.01
CA ARG A 58 -5.33 -5.54 14.57
C ARG A 58 -5.88 -4.21 15.07
N LEU A 59 -6.61 -3.52 14.20
CA LEU A 59 -7.39 -2.35 14.58
C LEU A 59 -8.59 -2.78 15.45
N ARG A 60 -8.77 -2.09 16.58
CA ARG A 60 -9.92 -2.27 17.49
C ARG A 60 -11.21 -1.69 16.93
N ASN A 61 -11.13 -0.76 15.99
CA ASN A 61 -12.27 -0.12 15.33
C ASN A 61 -12.28 -0.38 13.81
N PHE A 62 -11.86 -1.58 13.39
CA PHE A 62 -11.80 -1.92 11.97
C PHE A 62 -13.15 -1.75 11.25
N GLU A 63 -14.27 -2.13 11.89
CA GLU A 63 -15.61 -1.95 11.30
C GLU A 63 -15.91 -0.50 10.93
N ALA A 64 -15.57 0.46 11.80
CA ALA A 64 -15.76 1.88 11.54
C ALA A 64 -14.85 2.39 10.41
N VAL A 65 -13.61 1.86 10.33
CA VAL A 65 -12.68 2.13 9.22
C VAL A 65 -13.27 1.60 7.91
N ASN A 66 -13.71 0.34 7.89
CA ASN A 66 -14.30 -0.30 6.72
C ASN A 66 -15.53 0.49 6.23
N GLN A 67 -16.47 0.83 7.12
CA GLN A 67 -17.63 1.64 6.77
C GLN A 67 -17.25 3.01 6.18
N THR A 68 -16.24 3.67 6.76
CA THR A 68 -15.75 4.97 6.26
C THR A 68 -15.13 4.85 4.88
N VAL A 69 -14.34 3.80 4.66
CA VAL A 69 -13.69 3.51 3.38
C VAL A 69 -14.73 3.17 2.31
N GLN A 70 -15.69 2.30 2.61
CA GLN A 70 -16.79 1.92 1.70
C GLN A 70 -17.65 3.13 1.30
N ALA A 71 -17.98 4.00 2.27
CA ALA A 71 -18.72 5.22 1.97
C ALA A 71 -17.93 6.16 1.05
N SER A 72 -16.59 6.22 1.20
CA SER A 72 -15.73 7.07 0.38
C SER A 72 -15.51 6.46 -1.01
N SER A 73 -15.31 5.15 -1.12
CA SER A 73 -15.14 4.47 -2.40
C SER A 73 -16.39 4.60 -3.28
N ASN A 74 -17.59 4.51 -2.69
CA ASN A 74 -18.85 4.71 -3.41
C ASN A 74 -18.95 6.12 -4.00
N LYS A 75 -18.53 7.15 -3.25
CA LYS A 75 -18.51 8.54 -3.75
C LYS A 75 -17.49 8.75 -4.87
N LEU A 76 -16.38 8.01 -4.82
CA LEU A 76 -15.30 8.07 -5.80
C LEU A 76 -15.51 7.15 -7.01
N GLY A 77 -16.58 6.32 -7.01
CA GLY A 77 -16.80 5.32 -8.06
C GLY A 77 -15.75 4.20 -8.09
N LEU A 78 -15.11 3.91 -6.95
CA LEU A 78 -14.10 2.86 -6.81
C LEU A 78 -14.70 1.58 -6.20
N SER A 79 -14.27 0.43 -6.70
CA SER A 79 -14.51 -0.86 -6.06
C SER A 79 -13.54 -1.06 -4.89
N VAL A 80 -13.99 -1.63 -3.77
CA VAL A 80 -13.11 -1.91 -2.62
C VAL A 80 -12.57 -3.33 -2.71
N TYR A 81 -11.25 -3.47 -2.77
CA TYR A 81 -10.55 -4.73 -2.55
C TYR A 81 -10.07 -4.80 -1.10
N LEU A 82 -10.62 -5.76 -0.34
CA LEU A 82 -10.20 -6.03 1.03
C LEU A 82 -9.00 -7.00 1.02
N HIS A 83 -7.82 -6.49 1.34
CA HIS A 83 -6.61 -7.30 1.50
C HIS A 83 -6.52 -7.84 2.94
N ASP A 84 -7.10 -9.01 3.16
CA ASP A 84 -7.24 -9.68 4.47
C ASP A 84 -6.16 -10.76 4.69
N ASP A 85 -5.46 -10.69 5.83
CA ASP A 85 -4.41 -11.65 6.20
C ASP A 85 -4.94 -13.02 6.69
N SER A 86 -6.27 -13.21 6.77
CA SER A 86 -6.88 -14.53 7.03
C SER A 86 -6.86 -15.47 5.82
N ASN A 87 -6.91 -14.92 4.61
CA ASN A 87 -6.90 -15.69 3.37
C ASN A 87 -6.07 -14.94 2.31
N MET A 88 -4.75 -15.01 2.48
CA MET A 88 -3.83 -14.28 1.62
C MET A 88 -3.72 -14.93 0.24
N PRO A 89 -4.00 -14.20 -0.85
CA PRO A 89 -3.78 -14.73 -2.19
C PRO A 89 -2.28 -14.86 -2.49
N LYS A 90 -1.96 -15.52 -3.61
CA LYS A 90 -0.57 -15.64 -4.07
C LYS A 90 0.03 -14.25 -4.30
N LEU A 91 1.35 -14.10 -4.10
CA LEU A 91 2.04 -12.81 -4.20
C LEU A 91 1.74 -12.07 -5.53
N GLN A 92 1.74 -12.79 -6.65
CA GLN A 92 1.43 -12.19 -7.96
C GLN A 92 0.04 -11.54 -8.00
N GLU A 93 -0.97 -12.19 -7.43
CA GLU A 93 -2.32 -11.64 -7.35
C GLU A 93 -2.38 -10.44 -6.41
N GLN A 94 -1.67 -10.48 -5.28
CA GLN A 94 -1.55 -9.30 -4.40
C GLN A 94 -0.97 -8.10 -5.15
N LEU A 95 0.13 -8.31 -5.87
CA LEU A 95 0.78 -7.24 -6.64
C LEU A 95 -0.13 -6.72 -7.76
N ALA A 96 -0.87 -7.59 -8.45
CA ALA A 96 -1.85 -7.20 -9.46
C ALA A 96 -2.97 -6.31 -8.86
N ARG A 97 -3.54 -6.69 -7.71
CA ARG A 97 -4.57 -5.89 -7.02
C ARG A 97 -4.06 -4.51 -6.60
N PHE A 98 -2.81 -4.41 -6.18
CA PHE A 98 -2.18 -3.13 -5.86
C PHE A 98 -1.85 -2.33 -7.14
N ALA A 99 -1.48 -2.96 -8.24
CA ALA A 99 -1.23 -2.28 -9.51
C ALA A 99 -2.49 -1.60 -10.09
N GLU A 100 -3.68 -2.15 -9.81
CA GLU A 100 -4.98 -1.58 -10.21
C GLU A 100 -5.50 -0.47 -9.27
N ALA A 101 -4.83 -0.26 -8.13
CA ALA A 101 -5.29 0.64 -7.08
C ALA A 101 -5.12 2.12 -7.47
N SER A 102 -6.18 2.91 -7.28
CA SER A 102 -6.09 4.38 -7.25
C SER A 102 -5.81 4.88 -5.83
N VAL A 103 -6.31 4.15 -4.84
CA VAL A 103 -6.16 4.49 -3.43
C VAL A 103 -5.75 3.24 -2.64
N VAL A 104 -4.77 3.37 -1.77
CA VAL A 104 -4.35 2.31 -0.84
C VAL A 104 -4.52 2.83 0.58
N VAL A 105 -5.33 2.15 1.38
CA VAL A 105 -5.57 2.46 2.80
C VAL A 105 -5.04 1.32 3.65
N ALA A 106 -4.01 1.56 4.46
CA ALA A 106 -3.34 0.48 5.17
C ALA A 106 -2.70 0.92 6.49
N GLN A 107 -2.53 -0.03 7.42
CA GLN A 107 -1.76 0.19 8.64
C GLN A 107 -0.25 0.09 8.38
N HIS A 108 0.54 0.91 9.08
CA HIS A 108 2.00 0.83 9.04
C HIS A 108 2.53 -0.61 9.21
N GLY A 109 3.30 -1.08 8.22
CA GLY A 109 3.84 -2.44 8.19
C GLY A 109 2.80 -3.55 7.95
N ALA A 110 1.70 -3.24 7.27
CA ALA A 110 0.70 -4.20 6.80
C ALA A 110 0.39 -3.96 5.33
N GLY A 111 0.77 -4.88 4.44
CA GLY A 111 0.50 -4.79 2.99
C GLY A 111 1.23 -3.66 2.24
N LEU A 112 1.75 -2.64 2.92
CA LEU A 112 2.44 -1.48 2.31
C LEU A 112 3.75 -1.82 1.57
N LEU A 113 4.30 -3.03 1.74
CA LEU A 113 5.37 -3.52 0.87
C LEU A 113 4.91 -3.66 -0.59
N ASN A 114 3.62 -3.92 -0.81
CA ASN A 114 3.02 -4.01 -2.15
C ASN A 114 2.89 -2.64 -2.83
N LEU A 115 3.23 -1.53 -2.17
CA LEU A 115 3.37 -0.22 -2.81
C LEU A 115 4.41 -0.23 -3.94
N ILE A 116 5.26 -1.25 -4.03
CA ILE A 116 6.17 -1.39 -5.17
C ILE A 116 5.44 -1.65 -6.50
N ALA A 117 4.20 -2.15 -6.44
CA ALA A 117 3.40 -2.51 -7.61
C ALA A 117 2.42 -1.40 -8.05
N VAL A 118 2.12 -0.43 -7.18
CA VAL A 118 1.09 0.57 -7.47
C VAL A 118 1.53 1.50 -8.62
N ALA A 119 0.59 2.05 -9.38
CA ALA A 119 0.92 3.07 -10.37
C ALA A 119 1.48 4.34 -9.70
N SER A 120 2.29 5.11 -10.42
CA SER A 120 2.58 6.50 -10.01
C SER A 120 1.26 7.26 -9.96
N ASP A 121 1.16 8.31 -9.14
CA ASP A 121 -0.06 9.05 -8.80
C ASP A 121 -1.04 8.36 -7.82
N THR A 122 -0.78 7.11 -7.43
CA THR A 122 -1.62 6.41 -6.44
C THR A 122 -1.65 7.20 -5.13
N ILE A 123 -2.83 7.28 -4.51
CA ILE A 123 -2.99 7.93 -3.22
C ILE A 123 -2.84 6.90 -2.10
N VAL A 124 -1.87 7.12 -1.22
CA VAL A 124 -1.56 6.23 -0.09
C VAL A 124 -2.03 6.89 1.20
N VAL A 125 -2.98 6.25 1.89
CA VAL A 125 -3.45 6.62 3.22
C VAL A 125 -2.91 5.61 4.24
N GLU A 126 -1.93 6.02 5.02
CA GLU A 126 -1.28 5.17 6.01
C GLU A 126 -1.77 5.45 7.43
N PHE A 127 -2.15 4.40 8.17
CA PHE A 127 -2.35 4.49 9.62
C PHE A 127 -1.01 4.39 10.34
N ILE A 128 -0.53 5.51 10.87
CA ILE A 128 0.74 5.62 11.57
C ILE A 128 0.55 5.64 13.09
N ASP A 129 1.39 4.91 13.83
CA ASP A 129 1.36 4.93 15.29
C ASP A 129 1.88 6.28 15.78
N ALA A 130 1.00 7.10 16.36
CA ALA A 130 1.35 8.44 16.83
C ALA A 130 2.43 8.41 17.93
N ALA A 131 2.54 7.32 18.69
CA ALA A 131 3.55 7.19 19.75
C ALA A 131 4.94 6.80 19.21
N ARG A 132 5.00 6.16 18.05
CA ARG A 132 6.24 5.66 17.43
C ARG A 132 6.16 5.81 15.91
N PRO A 133 6.17 7.05 15.39
CA PRO A 133 6.02 7.28 13.96
C PRO A 133 7.22 6.71 13.20
N ASN A 134 6.94 5.98 12.14
CA ASN A 134 7.94 5.57 11.16
C ASN A 134 7.41 5.92 9.77
N VAL A 135 8.16 6.76 9.06
CA VAL A 135 7.75 7.36 7.78
C VAL A 135 8.34 6.64 6.57
N CYS A 136 8.79 5.39 6.72
CA CYS A 136 9.43 4.64 5.64
C CYS A 136 8.54 4.51 4.39
N TYR A 137 7.24 4.32 4.56
CA TYR A 137 6.30 4.23 3.44
C TYR A 137 5.93 5.59 2.86
N ALA A 138 6.03 6.68 3.62
CA ALA A 138 5.96 8.04 3.07
C ALA A 138 7.11 8.27 2.09
N ARG A 139 8.34 7.91 2.48
CA ARG A 139 9.52 8.00 1.61
C ARG A 139 9.37 7.12 0.36
N LEU A 140 8.93 5.87 0.51
CA LEU A 140 8.67 4.98 -0.61
C LEU A 140 7.58 5.53 -1.56
N SER A 141 6.55 6.17 -1.02
CA SER A 141 5.48 6.79 -1.80
C SER A 141 6.02 7.96 -2.65
N VAL A 142 6.78 8.87 -2.03
CA VAL A 142 7.41 10.00 -2.72
C VAL A 142 8.36 9.53 -3.82
N MET A 143 9.20 8.53 -3.54
CA MET A 143 10.13 7.96 -4.54
C MET A 143 9.44 7.37 -5.76
N GLN A 144 8.15 7.03 -5.66
CA GLN A 144 7.36 6.44 -6.74
C GLN A 144 6.40 7.43 -7.41
N GLY A 145 6.38 8.69 -6.96
CA GLY A 145 5.47 9.72 -7.45
C GLY A 145 4.03 9.57 -6.93
N ASN A 146 3.86 8.99 -5.75
CA ASN A 146 2.54 8.79 -5.12
C ASN A 146 2.21 9.94 -4.18
N SER A 147 0.92 10.24 -4.03
CA SER A 147 0.43 11.15 -2.99
C SER A 147 0.33 10.38 -1.67
N TYR A 148 0.77 10.98 -0.56
CA TYR A 148 0.81 10.31 0.73
C TYR A 148 0.09 11.12 1.82
N HIS A 149 -0.75 10.44 2.58
CA HIS A 149 -1.44 10.98 3.74
C HIS A 149 -1.30 10.05 4.93
N ALA A 150 -0.83 10.59 6.06
CA ALA A 150 -0.82 9.87 7.32
C ALA A 150 -2.10 10.16 8.11
N VAL A 151 -2.70 9.12 8.67
CA VAL A 151 -3.77 9.21 9.66
C VAL A 151 -3.26 8.60 10.95
N ALA A 152 -3.30 9.38 12.03
CA ALA A 152 -2.88 8.88 13.33
C ALA A 152 -3.77 7.71 13.78
N TYR A 153 -3.15 6.65 14.30
CA TYR A 153 -3.85 5.65 15.09
C TYR A 153 -3.15 5.46 16.43
N PHE A 154 -3.92 5.44 17.51
CA PHE A 154 -3.43 5.34 18.88
C PHE A 154 -4.11 4.17 19.59
N ARG A 155 -3.35 3.39 20.37
CA ARG A 155 -3.87 2.20 21.08
C ARG A 155 -4.72 1.28 20.17
N ARG A 156 -4.26 1.08 18.93
CA ARG A 156 -4.94 0.27 17.90
C ARG A 156 -6.29 0.85 17.44
N ARG A 157 -6.54 2.15 17.57
CA ARG A 157 -7.72 2.82 17.04
C ARG A 157 -7.34 3.94 16.08
N VAL A 158 -7.92 3.93 14.88
CA VAL A 158 -7.76 4.99 13.88
C VAL A 158 -8.67 6.17 14.21
N ASP A 159 -8.18 7.41 14.06
CA ASP A 159 -9.05 8.59 14.11
C ASP A 159 -9.97 8.62 12.87
N ILE A 160 -11.23 8.27 13.06
CA ILE A 160 -12.24 8.21 11.99
C ILE A 160 -12.56 9.59 11.41
N ARG A 161 -12.48 10.67 12.21
CA ARG A 161 -12.74 12.03 11.71
C ARG A 161 -11.62 12.44 10.77
N MET A 162 -10.37 12.18 11.17
CA MET A 162 -9.21 12.44 10.34
C MET A 162 -9.23 11.57 9.07
N LEU A 163 -9.60 10.29 9.17
CA LEU A 163 -9.75 9.42 8.00
C LEU A 163 -10.79 9.96 7.01
N LYS A 164 -11.96 10.39 7.48
CA LYS A 164 -12.99 11.01 6.64
C LYS A 164 -12.47 12.27 5.95
N MET A 165 -11.79 13.13 6.69
CA MET A 165 -11.19 14.36 6.15
C MET A 165 -10.19 14.04 5.05
N VAL A 166 -9.24 13.13 5.30
CA VAL A 166 -8.23 12.73 4.30
C VAL A 166 -8.88 12.13 3.06
N LEU A 167 -9.84 11.21 3.23
CA LEU A 167 -10.54 10.61 2.09
C LEU A 167 -11.41 11.61 1.31
N SER A 168 -11.86 12.71 1.94
CA SER A 168 -12.57 13.79 1.23
C SER A 168 -11.66 14.68 0.38
N LEU A 169 -10.34 14.65 0.63
CA LEU A 169 -9.34 15.38 -0.15
C LEU A 169 -8.88 14.59 -1.39
N VAL A 170 -9.21 13.30 -1.45
CA VAL A 170 -8.90 12.44 -2.59
C VAL A 170 -9.60 12.96 -3.84
N ARG A 171 -8.82 13.28 -4.87
CA ARG A 171 -9.29 13.67 -6.21
C ARG A 171 -8.67 12.70 -7.20
N LEU A 172 -9.51 12.06 -8.00
CA LEU A 172 -9.13 11.08 -9.04
C LEU A 172 -9.16 11.73 -10.42
#